data_AF-A0A522G0N9-F1
#
_entry.id   AF-A0A522G0N9-F1
#
_cell.length_a   1.000
_cell.length_b   1.000
_cell.length_c   1.000
_cell.angle_alpha   90.00
_cell.angle_beta   90.00
_cell.angle_gamma   90.00
#
_symmetry.space_group_name_H-M   'P 1'
#
loop_
_entity.id
_entity.type
_entity.pdbx_description
1 polymer ?
#
loop_
_entity_poly.entity_id
_entity_poly.type
_entity_poly.pdbx_seq_one_letter_code
_entity_poly.pdbx_strand_id
1 'polypeptide(L)'
;SIPMAVAIHTTTAFLYNALPARIFWNSALLAPRFLASAFCSGPAILLILFQILRKTTRFEIKDEAIWKIAELMVYAMFIYLFFTIAELFKEFYSGTEHILYWKYLLFGIGDHKEIVPYSWSSIIMGCIAFVLFLFPKTRRNFLTLNIGALLIYGSVYVEKGIALIIPAFTPDVLGQMYIYTPSMTEIRTAVMIFSIGFLLFTFVTKIAIAIVFEDYNIDSLNTKKEAAQIGTAPDL
;
A
#
# COMPACT_ATOMS: atom_id res chain seq x y z
N SER A 1 4.24 -16.58 -0.05
CA SER A 1 3.32 -17.44 -0.82
C SER A 1 1.95 -16.75 -0.92
N ILE A 2 1.11 -17.15 -1.87
CA ILE A 2 -0.25 -16.58 -2.03
C ILE A 2 -1.11 -16.75 -0.76
N PRO A 3 -1.16 -17.95 -0.12
CA PRO A 3 -1.94 -18.13 1.11
C PRO A 3 -1.50 -17.19 2.24
N MET A 4 -0.20 -16.95 2.39
CA MET A 4 0.31 -16.06 3.43
C MET A 4 -0.05 -14.59 3.18
N ALA A 5 -0.01 -14.13 1.93
CA ALA A 5 -0.43 -12.77 1.58
C ALA A 5 -1.91 -12.54 1.91
N VAL A 6 -2.77 -13.52 1.58
CA VAL A 6 -4.19 -13.49 1.96
C VAL A 6 -4.34 -13.48 3.48
N ALA A 7 -3.61 -14.35 4.19
CA ALA A 7 -3.68 -14.45 5.65
C ALA A 7 -3.27 -13.15 6.35
N ILE A 8 -2.12 -12.55 6.01
CA ILE A 8 -1.62 -11.35 6.71
C ILE A 8 -2.60 -10.18 6.61
N HIS A 9 -3.09 -9.89 5.41
CA HIS A 9 -4.03 -8.78 5.21
C HIS A 9 -5.40 -9.06 5.84
N THR A 10 -5.84 -10.31 5.79
CA THR A 10 -7.10 -10.73 6.43
C THR A 10 -7.00 -10.66 7.95
N THR A 11 -5.92 -11.15 8.55
CA THR A 11 -5.67 -11.08 10.00
C THR A 11 -5.63 -9.63 10.46
N THR A 12 -4.94 -8.75 9.73
CA THR A 12 -4.91 -7.32 10.06
C THR A 12 -6.31 -6.71 10.04
N ALA A 13 -7.14 -7.04 9.04
CA ALA A 13 -8.52 -6.59 8.99
C ALA A 13 -9.37 -7.17 10.14
N PHE A 14 -9.13 -8.42 10.53
CA PHE A 14 -9.84 -9.06 11.64
C PHE A 14 -9.52 -8.44 12.99
N LEU A 15 -8.32 -7.89 13.20
CA LEU A 15 -8.03 -7.11 14.42
C LEU A 15 -8.98 -5.92 14.59
N TYR A 16 -9.39 -5.27 13.49
CA TYR A 16 -10.37 -4.18 13.51
C TYR A 16 -11.80 -4.70 13.61
N ASN A 17 -12.16 -5.67 12.76
CA ASN A 17 -13.52 -6.22 12.68
C ASN A 17 -13.97 -6.93 13.99
N ALA A 18 -13.02 -7.50 14.72
CA ALA A 18 -13.27 -8.20 15.98
C ALA A 18 -13.57 -7.28 17.18
N LEU A 19 -13.62 -5.95 16.98
CA LEU A 19 -13.97 -4.98 18.01
C LEU A 19 -15.46 -4.59 17.88
N PRO A 20 -16.39 -5.28 18.57
CA PRO A 20 -17.84 -5.04 18.40
C PRO A 20 -18.27 -3.63 18.82
N ALA A 21 -17.53 -3.00 19.74
CA ALA A 21 -17.73 -1.63 20.17
C ALA A 21 -17.35 -0.58 19.10
N ARG A 22 -16.73 -1.00 17.99
CA ARG A 22 -16.24 -0.14 16.90
C ARG A 22 -17.02 -0.44 15.63
N ILE A 23 -18.29 -0.01 15.64
CA ILE A 23 -19.31 -0.34 14.64
C ILE A 23 -18.83 -0.09 13.20
N PHE A 24 -18.10 1.00 12.95
CA PHE A 24 -17.57 1.32 11.61
C PHE A 24 -16.65 0.22 11.03
N TRP A 25 -15.90 -0.50 11.88
CA TRP A 25 -15.07 -1.62 11.46
C TRP A 25 -15.83 -2.95 11.44
N ASN A 26 -17.00 -3.02 12.06
CA ASN A 26 -17.79 -4.24 12.13
C ASN A 26 -18.53 -4.49 10.80
N SER A 27 -17.78 -4.90 9.78
CA SER A 27 -18.30 -5.21 8.46
C SER A 27 -17.67 -6.48 7.90
N ALA A 28 -18.51 -7.35 7.33
CA ALA A 28 -18.08 -8.53 6.58
C ALA A 28 -17.23 -8.18 5.35
N LEU A 29 -17.40 -6.99 4.76
CA LEU A 29 -16.60 -6.54 3.62
C LEU A 29 -15.26 -5.92 4.02
N LEU A 30 -15.00 -5.71 5.32
CA LEU A 30 -13.75 -5.09 5.76
C LEU A 30 -12.53 -5.92 5.31
N ALA A 31 -12.50 -7.21 5.60
CA ALA A 31 -11.39 -8.08 5.21
C ALA A 31 -11.19 -8.19 3.69
N PRO A 32 -12.24 -8.45 2.88
CA PRO A 32 -12.13 -8.38 1.42
C PRO A 32 -11.62 -7.04 0.89
N ARG A 33 -12.06 -5.91 1.47
CA ARG A 33 -11.58 -4.56 1.10
C ARG A 33 -10.11 -4.37 1.43
N PHE A 34 -9.65 -4.81 2.61
CA PHE A 34 -8.24 -4.79 2.98
C PHE A 34 -7.40 -5.57 1.97
N LEU A 35 -7.82 -6.78 1.62
CA LEU A 35 -7.13 -7.61 0.66
C LEU A 35 -7.06 -6.93 -0.72
N ALA A 36 -8.19 -6.47 -1.26
CA ALA A 36 -8.25 -5.82 -2.57
C ALA A 36 -7.36 -4.56 -2.63
N SER A 37 -7.43 -3.69 -1.62
CA SER A 37 -6.60 -2.48 -1.54
C SER A 37 -5.09 -2.77 -1.37
N ALA A 38 -4.73 -3.88 -0.72
CA ALA A 38 -3.34 -4.32 -0.62
C ALA A 38 -2.76 -4.78 -1.96
N PHE A 39 -3.56 -5.49 -2.76
CA PHE A 39 -3.22 -5.85 -4.15
C PHE A 39 -3.16 -4.64 -5.11
N CYS A 40 -3.53 -3.44 -4.65
CA CYS A 40 -3.33 -2.20 -5.40
C CYS A 40 -2.08 -1.46 -4.91
N SER A 41 -2.01 -1.16 -3.61
CA SER A 41 -0.97 -0.31 -3.01
C SER A 41 0.43 -0.94 -3.01
N GLY A 42 0.55 -2.23 -2.73
CA GLY A 42 1.83 -2.93 -2.76
C GLY A 42 2.45 -2.94 -4.16
N PRO A 43 1.72 -3.44 -5.17
CA PRO A 43 2.17 -3.39 -6.56
C PRO A 43 2.42 -1.97 -7.09
N ALA A 44 1.70 -0.95 -6.62
CA ALA A 44 1.98 0.43 -7.01
C ALA A 44 3.41 0.88 -6.65
N ILE A 45 3.87 0.58 -5.42
CA ILE A 45 5.28 0.84 -5.03
C ILE A 45 6.23 -0.02 -5.86
N LEU A 46 5.87 -1.29 -6.10
CA LEU A 46 6.68 -2.22 -6.89
C LEU A 46 6.91 -1.74 -8.33
N LEU A 47 5.90 -1.16 -8.98
CA LEU A 47 6.02 -0.61 -10.34
C LEU A 47 7.04 0.52 -10.41
N ILE A 48 7.07 1.41 -9.41
CA ILE A 48 8.05 2.48 -9.31
C ILE A 48 9.44 1.89 -9.04
N LEU A 49 9.53 0.94 -8.10
CA LEU A 49 10.78 0.29 -7.74
C LEU A 49 11.41 -0.44 -8.93
N PHE A 50 10.62 -1.17 -9.72
CA PHE A 50 11.10 -1.86 -10.92
C PHE A 50 11.75 -0.91 -11.93
N GLN A 51 11.16 0.28 -12.11
CA GLN A 51 11.75 1.30 -12.97
C GLN A 51 13.06 1.86 -12.40
N ILE A 52 13.16 2.00 -11.08
CA ILE A 52 14.41 2.44 -10.42
C ILE A 52 15.49 1.36 -10.60
N LEU A 53 15.19 0.10 -10.26
CA LEU A 53 16.13 -1.01 -10.34
C LEU A 53 16.66 -1.20 -11.76
N ARG A 54 15.80 -1.09 -12.78
CA ARG A 54 16.20 -1.16 -14.19
C ARG A 54 17.23 -0.10 -14.57
N LYS A 55 17.23 1.07 -13.92
CA LYS A 55 18.19 2.15 -14.19
C LYS A 55 19.47 2.04 -13.39
N THR A 56 19.41 1.44 -12.19
CA THR A 56 20.54 1.42 -11.25
C THR A 56 21.30 0.11 -11.22
N THR A 57 20.77 -0.95 -11.83
CA THR A 57 21.30 -2.32 -11.72
C THR A 57 21.27 -3.03 -13.08
N ARG A 58 21.92 -4.19 -13.18
CA ARG A 58 21.87 -5.06 -14.37
C ARG A 58 20.56 -5.85 -14.50
N PHE A 59 19.61 -5.63 -13.58
CA PHE A 59 18.35 -6.35 -13.56
C PHE A 59 17.43 -5.88 -14.70
N GLU A 60 17.31 -6.69 -15.74
CA GLU A 60 16.44 -6.40 -16.87
C GLU A 60 14.99 -6.79 -16.59
N ILE A 61 14.13 -5.77 -16.46
CA ILE A 61 12.69 -5.96 -16.31
C ILE A 61 12.01 -5.59 -17.63
N LYS A 62 11.29 -6.56 -18.19
CA LYS A 62 10.49 -6.40 -19.40
C LYS A 62 9.26 -5.51 -19.14
N ASP A 63 8.93 -4.65 -20.11
CA ASP A 63 7.78 -3.74 -20.02
C ASP A 63 6.47 -4.53 -19.91
N GLU A 64 6.39 -5.70 -20.53
CA GLU A 64 5.24 -6.60 -20.46
C GLU A 64 4.94 -7.05 -19.03
N ALA A 65 5.97 -7.25 -18.19
CA ALA A 65 5.79 -7.62 -16.79
C ALA A 65 5.17 -6.46 -15.99
N ILE A 66 5.66 -5.23 -16.22
CA ILE A 66 5.13 -4.01 -15.61
C ILE A 66 3.66 -3.81 -16.01
N TRP A 67 3.35 -3.94 -17.31
CA TRP A 67 1.98 -3.78 -17.80
C TRP A 67 1.04 -4.87 -17.33
N LYS A 68 1.53 -6.10 -17.16
CA LYS A 68 0.72 -7.19 -16.60
C LYS A 68 0.39 -6.97 -15.14
N ILE A 69 1.34 -6.49 -14.34
CA ILE A 69 1.07 -6.09 -12.96
C ILE A 69 0.04 -4.95 -12.92
N ALA A 70 0.23 -3.92 -13.75
CA ALA A 70 -0.72 -2.81 -13.84
C ALA A 70 -2.13 -3.27 -14.26
N GLU A 71 -2.24 -4.23 -15.17
CA GLU A 71 -3.50 -4.85 -15.58
C GLU A 71 -4.18 -5.60 -14.42
N LEU A 72 -3.42 -6.40 -13.66
CA LEU A 72 -3.95 -7.09 -12.46
C LEU A 72 -4.45 -6.10 -11.40
N MET A 73 -3.74 -4.98 -11.23
CA MET A 73 -4.16 -3.91 -10.33
C MET A 73 -5.53 -3.32 -10.71
N VAL A 74 -5.88 -3.22 -12.00
CA VAL A 74 -7.21 -2.72 -12.42
C VAL A 74 -8.33 -3.57 -11.81
N TYR A 75 -8.19 -4.89 -11.89
CA TYR A 75 -9.20 -5.81 -11.34
C TYR A 75 -9.31 -5.68 -9.82
N ALA A 76 -8.16 -5.60 -9.12
CA ALA A 76 -8.14 -5.40 -7.67
C ALA A 76 -8.78 -4.06 -7.28
N MET A 77 -8.49 -2.98 -8.01
CA MET A 77 -9.07 -1.65 -7.78
C MET A 77 -10.57 -1.65 -8.03
N PHE A 78 -11.03 -2.28 -9.11
CA PHE A 78 -12.45 -2.42 -9.39
C PHE A 78 -13.18 -3.13 -8.25
N ILE A 79 -12.64 -4.26 -7.78
CA ILE A 79 -13.21 -5.03 -6.66
C ILE A 79 -13.23 -4.18 -5.37
N TYR A 80 -12.14 -3.46 -5.08
CA TYR A 80 -12.06 -2.56 -3.94
C TYR A 80 -13.11 -1.44 -3.99
N LEU A 81 -13.24 -0.76 -5.13
CA LEU A 81 -14.23 0.30 -5.32
C LEU A 81 -15.66 -0.25 -5.25
N PHE A 82 -15.91 -1.40 -5.88
CA PHE A 82 -17.19 -2.09 -5.82
C PHE A 82 -17.60 -2.40 -4.38
N PHE A 83 -16.71 -2.99 -3.57
CA PHE A 83 -17.01 -3.26 -2.16
C PHE A 83 -17.22 -1.99 -1.34
N THR A 84 -16.47 -0.92 -1.64
CA THR A 84 -16.65 0.37 -0.97
C THR A 84 -18.02 0.97 -1.29
N ILE A 85 -18.45 0.90 -2.56
CA ILE A 85 -19.77 1.35 -2.99
C ILE A 85 -20.89 0.47 -2.41
N ALA A 86 -20.69 -0.85 -2.35
CA ALA A 86 -21.66 -1.78 -1.78
C ALA A 86 -21.87 -1.51 -0.28
N GLU A 87 -20.79 -1.24 0.46
CA GLU A 87 -20.86 -0.83 1.85
C GLU A 87 -21.58 0.51 2.01
N LEU A 88 -21.23 1.51 1.18
CA LEU A 88 -21.88 2.81 1.16
C LEU A 88 -23.38 2.66 0.91
N PHE A 89 -23.77 1.88 -0.10
CA PHE A 89 -25.17 1.61 -0.40
C PHE A 89 -25.87 0.95 0.78
N LYS A 90 -25.28 -0.10 1.38
CA LYS A 90 -25.85 -0.80 2.54
C LYS A 90 -26.12 0.17 3.70
N GLU A 91 -25.16 1.02 4.04
CA GLU A 91 -25.26 1.96 5.16
C GLU A 91 -26.30 3.05 4.91
N PHE A 92 -26.29 3.66 3.72
CA PHE A 92 -27.23 4.74 3.38
C PHE A 92 -28.65 4.23 3.15
N TYR A 93 -28.80 3.04 2.58
CA TYR A 93 -30.10 2.46 2.27
C TYR A 93 -30.78 1.86 3.52
N SER A 94 -30.01 1.17 4.37
CA SER A 94 -30.57 0.60 5.60
C SER A 94 -30.99 1.66 6.62
N GLY A 95 -30.34 2.84 6.59
CA GLY A 95 -30.73 3.98 7.42
C GLY A 95 -30.61 3.74 8.92
N THR A 96 -29.78 2.77 9.35
CA THR A 96 -29.53 2.48 10.76
C THR A 96 -28.63 3.53 11.40
N GLU A 97 -28.46 3.49 12.72
CA GLU A 97 -27.53 4.36 13.47
C GLU A 97 -26.08 4.28 12.95
N HIS A 98 -25.71 3.18 12.28
CA HIS A 98 -24.36 2.96 11.74
C HIS A 98 -24.01 3.95 10.61
N ILE A 99 -25.02 4.55 9.96
CA ILE A 99 -24.84 5.58 8.94
C ILE A 99 -24.11 6.81 9.47
N LEU A 100 -24.15 7.04 10.79
CA LEU A 100 -23.51 8.18 11.46
C LEU A 100 -22.02 8.24 11.17
N TYR A 101 -21.33 7.11 11.19
CA TYR A 101 -19.89 7.01 10.94
C TYR A 101 -19.53 7.34 9.48
N TRP A 102 -20.38 6.93 8.54
CA TRP A 102 -20.23 7.27 7.13
C TRP A 102 -20.54 8.74 6.83
N LYS A 103 -21.55 9.30 7.52
CA LYS A 103 -21.83 10.74 7.45
C LYS A 103 -20.67 11.55 8.00
N TYR A 104 -20.10 11.16 9.15
CA TYR A 104 -18.91 11.80 9.68
C TYR A 104 -17.74 11.76 8.69
N LEU A 105 -17.49 10.60 8.09
CA LEU A 105 -16.43 10.42 7.10
C LEU A 105 -16.58 11.31 5.87
N LEU A 106 -17.79 11.39 5.30
CA LEU A 106 -18.03 12.03 3.99
C LEU A 106 -18.48 13.49 4.08
N PHE A 107 -19.17 13.87 5.14
CA PHE A 107 -19.84 15.17 5.28
C PHE A 107 -19.52 15.88 6.59
N GLY A 108 -18.99 15.17 7.59
CA GLY A 108 -18.81 15.66 8.95
C GLY A 108 -20.12 15.64 9.75
N ILE A 109 -20.02 16.02 11.03
CA ILE A 109 -21.16 16.13 11.95
C ILE A 109 -21.08 17.47 12.68
N GLY A 110 -22.07 18.33 12.49
CA GLY A 110 -22.08 19.68 13.07
C GLY A 110 -20.85 20.48 12.63
N ASP A 111 -20.08 20.96 13.60
CA ASP A 111 -18.83 21.71 13.36
C ASP A 111 -17.62 20.79 13.11
N HIS A 112 -17.75 19.49 13.35
CA HIS A 112 -16.66 18.52 13.18
C HIS A 112 -16.56 18.04 11.72
N LYS A 113 -15.63 18.63 10.97
CA LYS A 113 -15.41 18.39 9.53
C LYS A 113 -13.96 18.09 9.18
N GLU A 114 -13.11 17.88 10.17
CA GLU A 114 -11.66 17.79 10.05
C GLU A 114 -11.23 16.60 9.18
N ILE A 115 -11.99 15.49 9.23
CA ILE A 115 -11.69 14.28 8.45
C ILE A 115 -12.19 14.33 6.99
N VAL A 116 -13.16 15.21 6.69
CA VAL A 116 -13.84 15.26 5.39
C VAL A 116 -12.86 15.51 4.23
N PRO A 117 -11.90 16.46 4.32
CA PRO A 117 -10.91 16.67 3.27
C PRO A 117 -10.06 15.43 3.00
N TYR A 118 -9.69 14.68 4.05
CA TYR A 118 -8.89 13.46 3.92
C TYR A 118 -9.67 12.39 3.17
N SER A 119 -10.93 12.15 3.56
CA SER A 119 -11.81 11.18 2.89
C SER A 119 -11.97 11.48 1.40
N TRP A 120 -12.32 12.72 1.06
CA TRP A 120 -12.48 13.11 -0.34
C TRP A 120 -11.17 13.09 -1.11
N SER A 121 -10.05 13.47 -0.49
CA SER A 121 -8.74 13.33 -1.15
C SER A 121 -8.45 11.87 -1.51
N SER A 122 -8.72 10.92 -0.60
CA SER A 122 -8.54 9.48 -0.85
C SER A 122 -9.42 8.98 -2.00
N ILE A 123 -10.71 9.32 -1.97
CA ILE A 123 -11.68 8.94 -3.01
C ILE A 123 -11.27 9.51 -4.37
N ILE A 124 -10.97 10.81 -4.44
CA ILE A 124 -10.60 11.48 -5.69
C ILE A 124 -9.32 10.88 -6.27
N MET A 125 -8.28 10.69 -5.45
CA MET A 125 -7.03 10.05 -5.89
C MET A 125 -7.30 8.62 -6.41
N GLY A 126 -8.11 7.83 -5.70
CA GLY A 126 -8.45 6.47 -6.08
C GLY A 126 -9.24 6.39 -7.39
N CYS A 127 -10.23 7.26 -7.57
CA CYS A 127 -11.04 7.35 -8.79
C CYS A 127 -10.19 7.79 -10.00
N ILE A 128 -9.37 8.84 -9.86
CA ILE A 128 -8.47 9.29 -10.94
C ILE A 128 -7.50 8.16 -11.30
N ALA A 129 -6.90 7.52 -10.31
CA ALA A 129 -5.96 6.44 -10.58
C ALA A 129 -6.62 5.22 -11.23
N PHE A 130 -7.84 4.89 -10.83
CA PHE A 130 -8.62 3.82 -11.46
C PHE A 130 -8.83 4.11 -12.94
N VAL A 131 -9.25 5.35 -13.29
CA VAL A 131 -9.43 5.77 -14.67
C VAL A 131 -8.11 5.69 -15.46
N LEU A 132 -6.99 6.13 -14.87
CA LEU A 132 -5.66 6.04 -15.50
C LEU A 132 -5.23 4.59 -15.74
N PHE A 133 -5.55 3.67 -14.84
CA PHE A 133 -5.18 2.25 -14.96
C PHE A 133 -6.16 1.46 -15.83
N LEU A 134 -7.43 1.89 -15.92
CA LEU A 134 -8.47 1.23 -16.69
C LEU A 134 -8.14 1.21 -18.19
N PHE A 135 -7.67 2.32 -18.75
CA PHE A 135 -7.37 2.40 -20.18
C PHE A 135 -5.95 1.87 -20.50
N PRO A 136 -5.80 0.93 -21.45
CA PRO A 136 -4.48 0.42 -21.84
C PRO A 136 -3.50 1.49 -22.31
N LYS A 137 -4.00 2.56 -22.96
CA LYS A 137 -3.17 3.66 -23.46
C LYS A 137 -2.46 4.42 -22.33
N THR A 138 -3.16 4.68 -21.23
CA THR A 138 -2.63 5.41 -20.08
C THR A 138 -1.81 4.50 -19.17
N ARG A 139 -2.23 3.25 -18.94
CA ARG A 139 -1.47 2.31 -18.10
C ARG A 139 -0.17 1.80 -18.75
N ARG A 140 -0.03 1.90 -20.07
CA ARG A 140 1.21 1.53 -20.77
C ARG A 140 2.19 2.69 -20.95
N ASN A 141 1.73 3.93 -20.78
CA ASN A 141 2.60 5.11 -20.77
C ASN A 141 3.19 5.29 -19.37
N PHE A 142 4.52 5.23 -19.25
CA PHE A 142 5.23 5.32 -17.97
C PHE A 142 4.93 6.58 -17.16
N LEU A 143 4.68 7.73 -17.80
CA LEU A 143 4.36 8.96 -17.07
C LEU A 143 3.01 8.82 -16.34
N THR A 144 1.96 8.43 -17.05
CA THR A 144 0.62 8.24 -16.49
C THR A 144 0.54 7.03 -15.57
N LEU A 145 1.32 5.98 -15.84
CA LEU A 145 1.49 4.83 -14.96
C LEU A 145 2.06 5.28 -13.60
N ASN A 146 3.11 6.10 -13.59
CA ASN A 146 3.75 6.57 -12.37
C ASN A 146 2.85 7.50 -11.57
N ILE A 147 2.16 8.43 -12.25
CA ILE A 147 1.16 9.29 -11.61
C ILE A 147 0.06 8.43 -10.98
N GLY A 148 -0.50 7.47 -11.72
CA GLY A 148 -1.53 6.59 -11.19
C GLY A 148 -1.03 5.72 -10.03
N ALA A 149 0.20 5.20 -10.07
CA ALA A 149 0.78 4.43 -8.97
C ALA A 149 0.93 5.27 -7.69
N LEU A 150 1.40 6.51 -7.80
CA LEU A 150 1.47 7.44 -6.67
C LEU A 150 0.08 7.77 -6.10
N LEU A 151 -0.91 7.99 -6.98
CA LEU A 151 -2.29 8.23 -6.57
C LEU A 151 -2.95 7.02 -5.90
N ILE A 152 -2.71 5.79 -6.39
CA ILE A 152 -3.17 4.55 -5.73
C ILE A 152 -2.59 4.47 -4.33
N TYR A 153 -1.27 4.64 -4.22
CA TYR A 153 -0.58 4.56 -2.94
C TYR A 153 -1.10 5.63 -1.96
N GLY A 154 -1.20 6.88 -2.41
CA GLY A 154 -1.74 7.98 -1.60
C GLY A 154 -3.20 7.77 -1.20
N SER A 155 -4.04 7.30 -2.12
CA SER A 155 -5.44 6.98 -1.87
C SER A 155 -5.58 5.92 -0.77
N VAL A 156 -4.88 4.79 -0.91
CA VAL A 156 -4.94 3.69 0.07
C VAL A 156 -4.28 4.08 1.38
N TYR A 157 -3.21 4.89 1.36
CA TYR A 157 -2.55 5.37 2.58
C TYR A 157 -3.50 6.24 3.43
N VAL A 158 -4.20 7.18 2.79
CA VAL A 158 -5.21 8.01 3.48
C VAL A 158 -6.42 7.16 3.88
N GLU A 159 -6.85 6.21 3.03
CA GLU A 159 -7.95 5.31 3.36
C GLU A 159 -7.64 4.46 4.59
N LYS A 160 -6.51 3.75 4.63
CA LYS A 160 -6.13 2.88 5.75
C LYS A 160 -5.68 3.64 6.99
N GLY A 161 -5.22 4.88 6.82
CA GLY A 161 -4.89 5.79 7.91
C GLY A 161 -6.15 6.49 8.43
N ILE A 162 -6.26 7.78 8.14
CA ILE A 162 -7.24 8.66 8.77
C ILE A 162 -8.69 8.22 8.49
N ALA A 163 -9.02 7.88 7.25
CA ALA A 163 -10.39 7.59 6.84
C ALA A 163 -10.93 6.25 7.36
N LEU A 164 -10.07 5.27 7.61
CA LEU A 164 -10.48 4.01 8.24
C LEU A 164 -10.47 4.13 9.76
N ILE A 165 -9.43 4.75 10.32
CA ILE A 165 -9.17 4.65 11.75
C ILE A 165 -10.05 5.61 12.54
N ILE A 166 -10.12 6.88 12.14
CA ILE A 166 -10.75 7.92 12.96
C ILE A 166 -12.26 7.75 13.12
N PRO A 167 -13.06 7.44 12.07
CA PRO A 167 -14.50 7.28 12.24
C PRO A 167 -14.89 6.14 13.18
N ALA A 168 -14.06 5.12 13.35
CA ALA A 168 -14.36 4.07 14.32
C ALA A 168 -14.21 4.52 15.77
N PHE A 169 -13.36 5.52 16.02
CA PHE A 169 -13.13 6.07 17.35
C PHE A 169 -14.03 7.24 17.70
N THR A 170 -14.65 7.88 16.71
CA THR A 170 -15.45 9.09 16.89
C THR A 170 -16.63 9.12 15.92
N PRO A 171 -17.89 9.25 16.39
CA PRO A 171 -18.29 9.28 17.80
C PRO A 171 -17.93 8.00 18.55
N ASP A 172 -17.60 8.11 19.83
CA ASP A 172 -17.32 6.94 20.66
C ASP A 172 -18.59 6.20 21.11
N VAL A 173 -18.44 5.16 21.93
CA VAL A 173 -19.58 4.35 22.43
C VAL A 173 -20.55 5.14 23.32
N LEU A 174 -20.14 6.30 23.85
CA LEU A 174 -20.96 7.22 24.63
C LEU A 174 -21.53 8.36 23.77
N GLY A 175 -21.21 8.38 22.46
CA GLY A 175 -21.60 9.45 21.53
C GLY A 175 -20.72 10.69 21.60
N GLN A 176 -19.57 10.64 22.29
CA GLN A 176 -18.67 11.76 22.41
C GLN A 176 -17.88 11.98 21.12
N MET A 177 -17.74 13.24 20.72
CA MET A 177 -16.98 13.64 19.54
C MET A 177 -15.58 14.08 19.92
N TYR A 178 -14.56 13.47 19.32
CA TYR A 178 -13.16 13.85 19.49
C TYR A 178 -12.58 14.33 18.16
N ILE A 179 -11.99 15.52 18.20
CA ILE A 179 -11.34 16.10 17.02
C ILE A 179 -9.95 15.47 16.88
N TYR A 180 -9.68 14.91 15.71
CA TYR A 180 -8.37 14.40 15.34
C TYR A 180 -7.76 15.25 14.24
N THR A 181 -6.56 15.75 14.50
CA THR A 181 -5.67 16.32 13.50
C THR A 181 -4.26 15.77 13.73
N PRO A 182 -3.58 15.23 12.70
CA PRO A 182 -2.25 14.67 12.88
C PRO A 182 -1.28 15.69 13.49
N SER A 183 -0.68 15.31 14.61
CA SER A 183 0.36 16.09 15.27
C SER A 183 1.67 16.03 14.48
N MET A 184 2.54 17.03 14.69
CA MET A 184 3.90 17.01 14.11
C MET A 184 4.73 15.83 14.60
N THR A 185 4.40 15.24 15.75
CA THR A 185 5.07 14.03 16.24
C THR A 185 4.61 12.80 15.45
N GLU A 186 3.31 12.64 15.20
CA GLU A 186 2.81 11.53 14.37
C GLU A 186 3.35 11.60 12.94
N ILE A 187 3.38 12.79 12.34
CA ILE A 187 3.93 12.99 10.98
C ILE A 187 5.42 12.61 10.93
N ARG A 188 6.23 13.09 11.88
CA ARG A 188 7.66 12.76 11.95
C ARG A 188 7.89 11.27 12.19
N THR A 189 7.09 10.64 13.04
CA THR A 189 7.14 9.18 13.27
C THR A 189 6.80 8.41 12.01
N ALA A 190 5.77 8.82 11.26
CA ALA A 190 5.43 8.19 9.98
C ALA A 190 6.57 8.30 8.97
N VAL A 191 7.15 9.50 8.81
CA VAL A 191 8.32 9.74 7.94
C VAL A 191 9.49 8.85 8.35
N MET A 192 9.82 8.80 9.65
CA MET A 192 10.88 7.95 10.18
C MET A 192 10.66 6.47 9.82
N ILE A 193 9.46 5.92 10.03
CA ILE A 193 9.13 4.54 9.71
C ILE A 193 9.35 4.26 8.22
N PHE A 194 8.89 5.15 7.33
CA PHE A 194 9.13 5.00 5.90
C PHE A 194 10.61 5.11 5.54
N SER A 195 11.33 6.07 6.09
CA SER A 195 12.77 6.23 5.84
C SER A 195 13.57 4.99 6.26
N ILE A 196 13.28 4.42 7.43
CA ILE A 196 13.92 3.18 7.89
C ILE A 196 13.56 2.02 6.95
N GLY A 197 12.28 1.90 6.55
CA GLY A 197 11.83 0.88 5.61
C GLY A 197 12.56 0.97 4.26
N PHE A 198 12.63 2.15 3.66
CA PHE A 198 13.35 2.37 2.40
C PHE A 198 14.85 2.11 2.53
N LEU A 199 15.46 2.49 3.65
CA LEU A 199 16.88 2.22 3.92
C LEU A 199 17.17 0.72 4.00
N LEU A 200 16.41 -0.01 4.82
CA LEU A 200 16.55 -1.46 4.97
C LEU A 200 16.28 -2.18 3.65
N PHE A 201 15.22 -1.79 2.94
CA PHE A 201 14.90 -2.35 1.62
C PHE A 201 16.04 -2.14 0.63
N THR A 202 16.62 -0.94 0.59
CA THR A 202 17.75 -0.62 -0.30
C THR A 202 18.97 -1.46 0.03
N PHE A 203 19.30 -1.60 1.32
CA PHE A 203 20.45 -2.40 1.78
C PHE A 203 20.30 -3.87 1.40
N VAL A 204 19.17 -4.49 1.72
CA VAL A 204 18.89 -5.89 1.41
C VAL A 204 18.86 -6.14 -0.09
N THR A 205 18.26 -5.23 -0.85
CA THR A 205 18.17 -5.36 -2.32
C THR A 205 19.54 -5.26 -2.98
N LYS A 206 20.42 -4.38 -2.51
CA LYS A 206 21.81 -4.32 -2.99
C LYS A 206 22.56 -5.62 -2.74
N ILE A 207 22.43 -6.19 -1.54
CA ILE A 207 23.05 -7.49 -1.20
C ILE A 207 22.49 -8.60 -2.11
N ALA A 208 21.17 -8.67 -2.25
CA ALA A 208 20.52 -9.69 -3.08
C ALA A 208 20.98 -9.61 -4.55
N ILE A 209 21.12 -8.40 -5.10
CA ILE A 209 21.57 -8.20 -6.48
C ILE A 209 23.03 -8.61 -6.65
N ALA A 210 23.91 -8.27 -5.69
CA ALA A 210 25.31 -8.69 -5.73
C ALA A 210 25.45 -10.23 -5.72
N ILE A 211 24.65 -10.92 -4.90
CA ILE A 211 24.65 -12.38 -4.84
C ILE A 211 24.13 -12.99 -6.15
N VAL A 212 23.02 -12.48 -6.69
CA VAL A 212 22.32 -13.09 -7.84
C VAL A 212 22.99 -12.78 -9.18
N PHE A 213 23.54 -11.56 -9.36
CA PHE A 213 23.99 -11.07 -10.67
C PHE A 213 25.50 -10.79 -10.75
N GLU A 214 26.24 -10.81 -9.65
CA GLU A 214 27.67 -10.47 -9.62
C GLU A 214 28.57 -11.64 -9.18
N ASP A 215 28.07 -12.89 -9.28
CA ASP A 215 28.82 -14.13 -8.97
C ASP A 215 29.55 -14.10 -7.62
N TYR A 216 28.99 -13.40 -6.63
CA TYR A 216 29.41 -13.47 -5.24
C TYR A 216 28.99 -14.82 -4.64
N ASN A 217 29.65 -15.88 -5.09
CA ASN A 217 29.53 -17.22 -4.55
C ASN A 217 30.65 -17.43 -3.51
N ILE A 218 30.34 -18.08 -2.39
CA ILE A 218 31.33 -18.28 -1.31
C ILE A 218 32.54 -19.07 -1.83
N ASP A 219 32.32 -19.95 -2.81
CA ASP A 219 33.36 -20.73 -3.47
C ASP A 219 34.32 -19.84 -4.27
N SER A 220 33.85 -18.78 -4.94
CA SER A 220 34.70 -17.88 -5.74
C SER A 220 35.63 -17.03 -4.88
N LEU A 221 35.27 -16.79 -3.62
CA LEU A 221 36.11 -16.15 -2.61
C LEU A 221 37.23 -17.09 -2.13
N ASN A 222 36.94 -18.39 -1.97
CA ASN A 222 37.95 -19.39 -1.64
C ASN A 222 38.95 -19.60 -2.79
N THR A 223 38.48 -19.65 -4.04
CA THR A 223 39.38 -19.79 -5.21
C THR A 223 40.29 -18.58 -5.39
N LYS A 224 39.80 -17.36 -5.15
CA LYS A 224 40.64 -16.14 -5.15
C LYS A 224 41.66 -16.14 -4.02
N LYS A 225 41.31 -16.69 -2.85
CA LYS A 225 42.21 -16.80 -1.70
C LYS A 225 43.31 -17.83 -1.94
N GLU A 226 42.98 -18.97 -2.56
CA GLU A 226 43.94 -19.99 -2.98
C GLU A 226 44.86 -19.51 -4.11
N ALA A 227 44.32 -18.84 -5.14
CA ALA A 227 45.11 -18.27 -6.23
C ALA A 227 46.09 -17.18 -5.74
N ALA A 228 45.69 -16.37 -4.75
CA ALA A 228 46.57 -15.39 -4.12
C ALA A 228 47.66 -16.04 -3.26
N GLN A 229 47.41 -17.21 -2.67
CA GLN A 229 48.44 -17.96 -1.94
C GLN A 229 49.42 -18.67 -2.88
N ILE A 230 48.96 -19.19 -4.03
CA ILE A 230 49.83 -19.86 -5.02
C ILE A 230 50.75 -18.85 -5.73
N GLY A 231 50.29 -17.63 -6.01
CA GLY A 231 51.09 -16.57 -6.64
C GLY A 231 52.16 -15.91 -5.74
N THR A 232 52.32 -16.37 -4.48
CA THR A 232 53.35 -15.87 -3.55
C THR A 232 54.42 -16.91 -3.21
N ALA A 233 54.37 -18.10 -3.83
CA ALA A 233 55.46 -19.06 -3.74
C ALA A 233 56.66 -18.55 -4.57
N PRO A 234 57.83 -18.29 -3.97
CA PRO A 234 59.02 -17.94 -4.74
C PRO A 234 59.49 -19.16 -5.53
N ASP A 235 59.68 -18.99 -6.83
CA ASP A 235 60.30 -19.99 -7.71
C ASP A 235 61.67 -20.39 -7.13
N LEU A 236 61.79 -21.64 -6.71
CA LEU A 236 63.04 -22.33 -6.34
C LEU A 236 63.28 -23.51 -7.29
#